data_AF-A0A182T4F3-F1
#
_entry.id   AF-A0A182T4F3-F1
#
_cell.length_a   1.000
_cell.length_b   1.000
_cell.length_c   1.000
_cell.angle_alpha   90.00
_cell.angle_beta   90.00
_cell.angle_gamma   90.00
#
_symmetry.space_group_name_H-M   'P 1'
#
loop_
_entity.id
_entity.type
_entity.pdbx_description
1 polymer ?
#
loop_
_entity_poly.entity_id
_entity_poly.type
_entity_poly.pdbx_seq_one_letter_code
_entity_poly.pdbx_strand_id
1 'polypeptide(L)'
;MEDSRYLMNQTELIATHQDELKQELLKYYRTSLIISLLKQFDAPISIESRALLSMYKHDGDLPLGLDHIRNVDISYHERIAIGKYIEGKITEQVRPFVEKAKRFSGGDLAELSATQFQNHYKNLQLDQERQELTDKLAQLKVRKLQLMKACAEIRTGPYQRNNVELKHAEARSMQYKTELLQKLIGNEITNCTPHAVKAIKEVAANINTLLGDNGK
;
A
#
# COMPACT_ATOMS: atom_id res chain seq x y z
N MET A 1 -31.09 8.54 18.24
CA MET A 1 -30.47 7.79 17.12
C MET A 1 -31.52 7.27 16.12
N GLU A 2 -32.74 7.83 16.05
CA GLU A 2 -33.77 7.38 15.09
C GLU A 2 -34.03 8.39 13.96
N ASP A 3 -33.71 9.67 14.14
CA ASP A 3 -33.91 10.72 13.11
C ASP A 3 -33.04 10.55 11.85
N SER A 4 -31.89 9.89 11.97
CA SER A 4 -30.95 9.70 10.85
C SER A 4 -31.45 8.69 9.80
N ARG A 5 -32.29 7.73 10.20
CA ARG A 5 -32.84 6.71 9.28
C ARG A 5 -34.00 7.24 8.44
N TYR A 6 -34.80 8.16 8.99
CA TYR A 6 -35.88 8.83 8.26
C TYR A 6 -35.37 9.84 7.23
N LEU A 7 -34.28 10.57 7.54
CA LEU A 7 -33.65 11.49 6.60
C LEU A 7 -33.02 10.78 5.39
N MET A 8 -32.36 9.63 5.60
CA MET A 8 -31.77 8.86 4.49
C MET A 8 -32.82 8.40 3.47
N ASN A 9 -33.96 7.88 3.93
CA ASN A 9 -35.05 7.44 3.05
C ASN A 9 -35.68 8.59 2.25
N GLN A 10 -35.81 9.79 2.84
CA GLN A 10 -36.30 10.95 2.09
C GLN A 10 -35.29 11.43 1.05
N THR A 11 -33.99 11.34 1.36
CA THR A 11 -32.93 11.74 0.44
C THR A 11 -32.87 10.82 -0.78
N GLU A 12 -33.04 9.50 -0.57
CA GLU A 12 -33.12 8.51 -1.65
C GLU A 12 -34.38 8.68 -2.51
N LEU A 13 -35.53 8.98 -1.90
CA LEU A 13 -36.79 9.22 -2.61
C LEU A 13 -36.75 10.53 -3.44
N ILE A 14 -36.12 11.58 -2.92
CA ILE A 14 -35.91 12.83 -3.65
C ILE A 14 -34.95 12.61 -4.81
N ALA A 15 -33.90 11.80 -4.63
CA ALA A 15 -32.97 11.46 -5.69
C ALA A 15 -33.65 10.68 -6.84
N THR A 16 -34.53 9.71 -6.51
CA THR A 16 -35.27 8.95 -7.53
C THR A 16 -36.25 9.82 -8.31
N HIS A 17 -37.02 10.68 -7.64
CA HIS A 17 -37.94 11.62 -8.31
C HIS A 17 -37.19 12.63 -9.18
N GLN A 18 -36.03 13.11 -8.74
CA GLN A 18 -35.18 13.98 -9.57
C GLN A 18 -34.66 13.27 -10.81
N ASP A 19 -34.30 11.99 -10.71
CA ASP A 19 -33.83 11.23 -11.86
C ASP A 19 -34.96 10.88 -12.84
N GLU A 20 -36.17 10.57 -12.36
CA GLU A 20 -37.36 10.42 -13.20
C GLU A 20 -37.67 11.71 -13.97
N LEU A 21 -37.70 12.86 -13.27
CA LEU A 21 -37.92 14.16 -13.89
C LEU A 21 -36.85 14.48 -14.94
N LYS A 22 -35.57 14.20 -14.65
CA LYS A 22 -34.48 14.36 -15.63
C LYS A 22 -34.69 13.48 -16.85
N GLN A 23 -35.13 12.24 -16.68
CA GLN A 23 -35.41 11.33 -17.79
C GLN A 23 -36.57 11.83 -18.66
N GLU A 24 -37.63 12.36 -18.04
CA GLU A 24 -38.75 12.96 -18.78
C GLU A 24 -38.32 14.22 -19.54
N LEU A 25 -37.56 15.11 -18.90
CA LEU A 25 -36.99 16.28 -19.56
C LEU A 25 -36.08 15.89 -20.72
N LEU A 26 -35.25 14.86 -20.55
CA LEU A 26 -34.40 14.33 -21.63
C LEU A 26 -35.23 13.80 -22.79
N LYS A 27 -36.32 13.07 -22.53
CA LYS A 27 -37.25 12.63 -23.58
C LYS A 27 -37.86 13.83 -24.30
N TYR A 28 -38.30 14.84 -23.55
CA TYR A 28 -38.85 16.08 -24.10
C TYR A 28 -37.88 16.80 -25.04
N TYR A 29 -36.65 17.07 -24.58
CA TYR A 29 -35.64 17.75 -25.39
C TYR A 29 -35.21 16.93 -26.62
N ARG A 30 -35.12 15.60 -26.50
CA ARG A 30 -34.85 14.71 -27.64
C ARG A 30 -35.93 14.82 -28.71
N THR A 31 -37.20 14.72 -28.32
CA THR A 31 -38.34 14.82 -29.23
C THR A 31 -38.39 16.20 -29.88
N SER A 32 -38.22 17.27 -29.10
CA SER A 32 -38.17 18.64 -29.62
C SER A 32 -37.04 18.83 -30.63
N LEU A 33 -35.85 18.30 -30.36
CA LEU A 33 -34.70 18.39 -31.27
C LEU A 33 -34.98 17.67 -32.58
N ILE A 34 -35.46 16.42 -32.52
CA ILE A 34 -35.80 15.62 -33.71
C ILE A 34 -36.84 16.36 -34.57
N ILE A 35 -37.89 16.90 -33.95
CA ILE A 35 -38.91 17.68 -34.67
C ILE A 35 -38.30 18.92 -35.34
N SER A 36 -37.43 19.65 -34.63
CA SER A 36 -36.77 20.84 -35.19
C SER A 36 -35.90 20.52 -36.40
N LEU A 37 -35.22 19.37 -36.39
CA LEU A 37 -34.40 18.89 -37.51
C LEU A 37 -35.29 18.47 -38.68
N LEU A 38 -36.38 17.74 -38.42
CA LEU A 38 -37.29 17.28 -39.48
C LEU A 38 -38.11 18.40 -40.11
N LYS A 39 -38.27 19.54 -39.43
CA LYS A 39 -38.87 20.76 -39.99
C LYS A 39 -37.98 21.44 -41.05
N GLN A 40 -36.69 21.12 -41.11
CA GLN A 40 -35.79 21.71 -42.10
C GLN A 40 -36.18 21.28 -43.53
N PHE A 41 -35.93 22.16 -44.50
CA PHE A 41 -36.34 21.95 -45.89
C PHE A 41 -35.65 20.73 -46.54
N ASP A 42 -34.44 20.42 -46.11
CA ASP A 42 -33.60 19.32 -46.62
C ASP A 42 -33.87 17.97 -45.92
N ALA A 43 -34.80 17.91 -44.97
CA ALA A 43 -35.16 16.67 -44.29
C ALA A 43 -35.86 15.68 -45.25
N PRO A 44 -35.55 14.37 -45.19
CA PRO A 44 -36.08 13.35 -46.09
C PRO A 44 -37.48 12.90 -45.68
N ILE A 45 -38.42 13.84 -45.63
CA ILE A 45 -39.83 13.63 -45.32
C ILE A 45 -40.70 14.30 -46.37
N SER A 46 -41.92 13.80 -46.56
CA SER A 46 -42.89 14.40 -47.48
C SER A 46 -43.31 15.81 -47.02
N ILE A 47 -43.82 16.61 -47.95
CA ILE A 47 -44.29 17.98 -47.67
C ILE A 47 -45.48 17.93 -46.71
N GLU A 48 -46.37 16.94 -46.85
CA GLU A 48 -47.51 16.70 -45.97
C GLU A 48 -47.03 16.37 -44.56
N SER A 49 -46.09 15.44 -44.41
CA SER A 49 -45.51 15.06 -43.12
C SER A 49 -44.83 16.25 -42.43
N ARG A 50 -44.17 17.12 -43.20
CA ARG A 50 -43.57 18.35 -42.69
C ARG A 50 -44.61 19.37 -42.23
N ALA A 51 -45.72 19.51 -42.95
CA ALA A 51 -46.83 20.37 -42.53
C ALA A 51 -47.47 19.88 -41.22
N LEU A 52 -47.62 18.56 -41.05
CA LEU A 52 -48.11 17.94 -39.83
C LEU A 52 -47.17 18.18 -38.63
N LEU A 53 -45.86 18.02 -38.83
CA LEU A 53 -44.86 18.36 -37.80
C LEU A 53 -44.88 19.84 -37.43
N SER A 54 -45.22 20.73 -38.37
CA SER A 54 -45.40 22.17 -38.08
C SER A 54 -46.56 22.43 -37.12
N MET A 55 -47.62 21.64 -37.22
CA MET A 55 -48.80 21.71 -36.34
C MET A 55 -48.62 20.97 -35.01
N TYR A 56 -47.57 20.16 -34.87
CA TYR A 56 -47.30 19.42 -33.65
C TYR A 56 -47.06 20.35 -32.46
N LYS A 57 -47.90 20.21 -31.43
CA LYS A 57 -47.74 20.83 -30.11
C LYS A 57 -47.48 19.72 -29.10
N HIS A 58 -46.49 19.93 -28.22
CA HIS A 58 -46.09 18.93 -27.22
C HIS A 58 -47.21 18.57 -26.24
N ASP A 59 -48.07 19.52 -25.88
CA ASP A 59 -49.21 19.33 -24.98
C ASP A 59 -50.41 20.15 -25.47
N GLY A 60 -51.25 19.56 -26.31
CA GLY A 60 -52.53 20.15 -26.69
C GLY A 60 -53.42 19.15 -27.39
N ASP A 61 -54.72 19.22 -27.10
CA ASP A 61 -55.71 18.47 -27.86
C ASP A 61 -55.59 18.85 -29.34
N LEU A 62 -55.48 17.83 -30.19
CA LEU A 62 -55.59 18.07 -31.63
C LEU A 62 -57.01 18.56 -31.90
N PRO A 63 -57.21 19.45 -32.89
CA PRO A 63 -58.55 19.79 -33.36
C PRO A 63 -59.34 18.50 -33.64
N LEU A 64 -60.55 18.42 -33.08
CA LEU A 64 -61.46 17.27 -33.21
C LEU A 64 -61.49 16.75 -34.66
N GLY A 65 -61.22 15.45 -34.85
CA GLY A 65 -61.22 14.80 -36.16
C GLY A 65 -59.85 14.59 -36.81
N LEU A 66 -58.75 14.98 -36.18
CA LEU A 66 -57.38 14.75 -36.69
C LEU A 66 -56.63 13.64 -35.94
N ASP A 67 -57.33 12.82 -35.15
CA ASP A 67 -56.72 11.76 -34.32
C ASP A 67 -56.00 10.69 -35.16
N HIS A 68 -56.51 10.42 -36.37
CA HIS A 68 -55.91 9.50 -37.33
C HIS A 68 -54.54 9.96 -37.87
N ILE A 69 -54.18 11.24 -37.68
CA ILE A 69 -52.90 11.81 -38.12
C ILE A 69 -51.77 11.49 -37.13
N ARG A 70 -52.09 11.10 -35.89
CA ARG A 70 -51.08 10.75 -34.87
C ARG A 70 -50.26 9.52 -35.26
N ASN A 71 -50.82 8.64 -36.08
CA ASN A 71 -50.15 7.43 -36.55
C ASN A 71 -49.75 7.59 -38.01
N VAL A 72 -48.54 8.13 -38.22
CA VAL A 72 -47.91 8.16 -39.55
C VAL A 72 -47.21 6.81 -39.75
N ASP A 73 -47.69 6.02 -40.71
CA ASP A 73 -47.01 4.80 -41.13
C ASP A 73 -45.76 5.16 -41.94
N ILE A 74 -44.61 5.13 -41.27
CA ILE A 74 -43.30 5.40 -41.88
C ILE A 74 -42.73 4.08 -42.41
N SER A 75 -42.44 4.03 -43.71
CA SER A 75 -41.79 2.88 -44.35
C SER A 75 -40.41 2.61 -43.75
N TYR A 76 -39.96 1.36 -43.81
CA TYR A 76 -38.62 0.98 -43.34
C TYR A 76 -37.50 1.82 -43.99
N HIS A 77 -37.61 2.09 -45.29
CA HIS A 77 -36.63 2.91 -46.01
C HIS A 77 -36.65 4.38 -45.57
N GLU A 78 -37.83 4.93 -45.33
CA GLU A 78 -38.00 6.31 -44.82
C GLU A 78 -37.42 6.42 -43.41
N ARG A 79 -37.67 5.42 -42.56
CA ARG A 79 -37.10 5.36 -41.20
C ARG A 79 -35.58 5.37 -41.22
N ILE A 80 -34.94 4.62 -42.13
CA ILE A 80 -33.48 4.62 -42.29
C ILE A 80 -32.99 5.99 -42.81
N ALA A 81 -33.65 6.55 -43.82
CA ALA A 81 -33.26 7.84 -44.39
C ALA A 81 -33.35 8.97 -43.37
N ILE A 82 -34.45 9.02 -42.61
CA ILE A 82 -34.66 9.94 -41.50
C ILE A 82 -33.60 9.73 -40.42
N GLY A 83 -33.32 8.49 -40.03
CA GLY A 83 -32.30 8.16 -39.04
C GLY A 83 -30.92 8.66 -39.43
N LYS A 84 -30.48 8.38 -40.65
CA LYS A 84 -29.19 8.85 -41.19
C LYS A 84 -29.12 10.37 -41.27
N TYR A 85 -30.20 11.03 -41.68
CA TYR A 85 -30.27 12.49 -41.75
C TYR A 85 -30.13 13.12 -40.36
N ILE A 86 -30.90 12.63 -39.36
CA ILE A 86 -30.83 13.13 -37.99
C ILE A 86 -29.43 12.91 -37.41
N GLU A 87 -28.86 11.71 -37.56
CA GLU A 87 -27.51 11.39 -37.09
C GLU A 87 -26.47 12.31 -37.72
N GLY A 88 -26.56 12.54 -39.04
CA GLY A 88 -25.68 13.46 -39.76
C GLY A 88 -25.77 14.89 -39.23
N LYS A 89 -26.99 15.43 -39.09
CA LYS A 89 -27.22 16.79 -38.58
C LYS A 89 -26.77 16.97 -37.14
N ILE A 90 -27.04 16.01 -36.27
CA ILE A 90 -26.56 16.03 -34.88
C ILE A 90 -25.02 16.01 -34.87
N THR A 91 -24.41 15.14 -35.66
CA THR A 91 -22.95 15.06 -35.76
C THR A 91 -22.35 16.38 -36.26
N GLU A 92 -22.96 17.02 -37.26
CA GLU A 92 -22.52 18.32 -37.77
C GLU A 92 -22.63 19.43 -36.72
N GLN A 93 -23.76 19.51 -36.01
CA GLN A 93 -23.99 20.52 -34.97
C GLN A 93 -23.06 20.33 -33.77
N VAL A 94 -22.75 19.08 -33.40
CA VAL A 94 -21.93 18.74 -32.24
C VAL A 94 -20.42 18.77 -32.54
N ARG A 95 -20.02 18.58 -33.81
CA ARG A 95 -18.62 18.63 -34.29
C ARG A 95 -17.82 19.84 -33.78
N PRO A 96 -18.26 21.11 -33.88
CA PRO A 96 -17.48 22.25 -33.39
C PRO A 96 -17.20 22.18 -31.88
N PHE A 97 -18.13 21.64 -31.10
CA PHE A 97 -17.96 21.47 -29.65
C PHE A 97 -16.98 20.35 -29.34
N VAL A 98 -17.06 19.23 -30.07
CA VAL A 98 -16.13 18.10 -29.96
C VAL A 98 -14.70 18.52 -30.32
N GLU A 99 -14.53 19.25 -31.42
CA GLU A 99 -13.21 19.75 -31.84
C GLU A 99 -12.66 20.78 -30.85
N LYS A 100 -13.52 21.63 -30.27
CA LYS A 100 -13.12 22.52 -29.19
C LYS A 100 -12.70 21.74 -27.94
N ALA A 101 -13.44 20.71 -27.55
CA ALA A 101 -13.15 19.87 -26.39
C ALA A 101 -11.82 19.12 -26.55
N LYS A 102 -11.57 18.53 -27.73
CA LYS A 102 -10.29 17.84 -28.04
C LYS A 102 -9.07 18.73 -27.83
N ARG A 103 -9.17 20.03 -28.09
CA ARG A 103 -8.06 20.99 -27.86
C ARG A 103 -7.72 21.14 -26.38
N PHE A 104 -8.69 20.98 -25.50
CA PHE A 104 -8.48 21.10 -24.05
C PHE A 104 -8.05 19.79 -23.41
N SER A 105 -8.44 18.64 -23.98
CA SER A 105 -8.17 17.32 -23.42
C SER A 105 -7.05 16.56 -24.13
N GLY A 106 -6.18 17.25 -24.89
CA GLY A 106 -5.04 16.63 -25.58
C GLY A 106 -5.43 15.58 -26.63
N GLY A 107 -6.67 15.60 -27.11
CA GLY A 107 -7.22 14.61 -28.05
C GLY A 107 -7.93 13.42 -27.41
N ASP A 108 -7.83 13.22 -26.09
CA ASP A 108 -8.58 12.17 -25.39
C ASP A 108 -9.84 12.75 -24.75
N LEU A 109 -11.00 12.38 -25.28
CA LEU A 109 -12.29 12.84 -24.75
C LEU A 109 -12.79 11.96 -23.59
N ALA A 110 -12.10 10.85 -23.27
CA ALA A 110 -12.46 9.98 -22.17
C ALA A 110 -12.29 10.66 -20.80
N GLU A 111 -11.41 11.66 -20.70
CA GLU A 111 -11.27 12.45 -19.47
C GLU A 111 -12.50 13.33 -19.18
N LEU A 112 -13.29 13.69 -20.20
CA LEU A 112 -14.53 14.47 -20.03
C LEU A 112 -15.72 13.61 -19.59
N SER A 113 -15.67 12.30 -19.84
CA SER A 113 -16.65 11.35 -19.33
C SER A 113 -16.29 10.82 -17.94
N ALA A 114 -15.06 11.09 -17.46
CA ALA A 114 -14.65 10.77 -16.10
C ALA A 114 -15.50 11.58 -15.11
N THR A 115 -16.24 10.86 -14.26
CA THR A 115 -17.07 11.49 -13.23
C THR A 115 -16.19 12.24 -12.24
N GLN A 116 -16.61 13.43 -11.78
CA GLN A 116 -15.87 14.23 -10.78
C GLN A 116 -15.47 13.43 -9.53
N PHE A 117 -16.21 12.35 -9.23
CA PHE A 117 -15.97 11.47 -8.09
C PHE A 117 -14.95 10.35 -8.35
N GLN A 118 -14.61 10.04 -9.61
CA GLN A 118 -13.69 8.95 -9.95
C GLN A 118 -12.28 9.20 -9.40
N ASN A 119 -11.81 10.45 -9.50
CA ASN A 119 -10.52 10.84 -8.94
C ASN A 119 -10.54 10.81 -7.40
N HIS A 120 -11.66 11.19 -6.78
CA HIS A 120 -11.80 11.14 -5.33
C HIS A 120 -11.80 9.71 -4.80
N TYR A 121 -12.53 8.82 -5.47
CA TYR A 121 -12.54 7.39 -5.14
C TYR A 121 -11.16 6.76 -5.31
N LYS A 122 -10.46 7.08 -6.42
CA LYS A 122 -9.09 6.61 -6.66
C LYS A 122 -8.12 7.10 -5.59
N ASN A 123 -8.23 8.36 -5.16
CA ASN A 123 -7.43 8.88 -4.05
C ASN A 123 -7.72 8.13 -2.75
N LEU A 124 -8.99 7.85 -2.45
CA LEU A 124 -9.37 7.12 -1.24
C LEU A 124 -8.79 5.70 -1.22
N GLN A 125 -8.80 5.00 -2.38
CA GLN A 125 -8.17 3.68 -2.53
C GLN A 125 -6.65 3.75 -2.33
N LEU A 126 -6.00 4.74 -2.95
CA LEU A 126 -4.55 4.92 -2.81
C LEU A 126 -4.14 5.25 -1.36
N ASP A 127 -4.96 6.01 -0.63
CA ASP A 127 -4.72 6.29 0.79
C ASP A 127 -4.85 5.04 1.66
N GLN A 128 -5.82 4.18 1.37
CA GLN A 128 -5.95 2.87 2.03
C GLN A 128 -4.74 1.98 1.77
N GLU A 129 -4.33 1.83 0.51
CA GLU A 129 -3.14 1.05 0.14
C GLU A 129 -1.87 1.60 0.81
N ARG A 130 -1.73 2.94 0.86
CA ARG A 130 -0.60 3.59 1.54
C ARG A 130 -0.55 3.24 3.02
N GLN A 131 -1.70 3.23 3.70
CA GLN A 131 -1.78 2.89 5.11
C GLN A 131 -1.39 1.43 5.35
N GLU A 132 -1.95 0.50 4.56
CA GLU A 132 -1.64 -0.93 4.66
C GLU A 132 -0.14 -1.22 4.44
N LEU A 133 0.45 -0.59 3.42
CA LEU A 133 1.89 -0.72 3.13
C LEU A 133 2.75 -0.15 4.26
N THR A 134 2.33 0.96 4.86
CA THR A 134 3.04 1.58 5.98
C THR A 134 3.03 0.68 7.21
N ASP A 135 1.88 0.08 7.53
CA ASP A 135 1.74 -0.84 8.66
C ASP A 135 2.57 -2.11 8.44
N LYS A 136 2.55 -2.66 7.23
CA LYS A 136 3.38 -3.82 6.86
C LYS A 136 4.88 -3.50 6.97
N LEU A 137 5.30 -2.30 6.55
CA LEU A 137 6.69 -1.86 6.69
C LEU A 137 7.09 -1.74 8.17
N ALA A 138 6.22 -1.21 9.02
CA ALA A 138 6.48 -1.12 10.47
C ALA A 138 6.66 -2.50 11.09
N GLN A 139 5.78 -3.46 10.77
CA GLN A 139 5.90 -4.85 11.24
C GLN A 139 7.22 -5.51 10.80
N LEU A 140 7.63 -5.32 9.55
CA LEU A 140 8.88 -5.86 9.03
C LEU A 140 10.10 -5.24 9.73
N LYS A 141 10.09 -3.94 10.02
CA LYS A 141 11.16 -3.28 10.79
C LYS A 141 11.28 -3.84 12.21
N VAL A 142 10.15 -4.04 12.89
CA VAL A 142 10.13 -4.66 14.23
C VAL A 142 10.71 -6.08 14.18
N ARG A 143 10.27 -6.90 13.21
CA ARG A 143 10.79 -8.27 13.03
C ARG A 143 12.29 -8.28 12.73
N LYS A 144 12.78 -7.34 11.92
CA LYS A 144 14.21 -7.18 11.65
C LYS A 144 15.00 -6.91 12.93
N LEU A 145 14.53 -5.99 13.77
CA LEU A 145 15.20 -5.67 15.04
C LEU A 145 15.23 -6.87 15.99
N GLN A 146 14.13 -7.63 16.07
CA GLN A 146 14.08 -8.86 16.86
C GLN A 146 15.11 -9.90 16.38
N LEU A 147 15.20 -10.11 15.07
CA LEU A 147 16.19 -11.03 14.49
C LEU A 147 17.63 -10.55 14.73
N MET A 148 17.89 -9.26 14.59
CA MET A 148 19.21 -8.69 14.89
C MET A 148 19.60 -8.89 16.36
N LYS A 149 18.63 -8.74 17.29
CA LYS A 149 18.84 -9.02 18.71
C LYS A 149 19.16 -10.49 18.97
N ALA A 150 18.39 -11.41 18.39
CA ALA A 150 18.64 -12.84 18.51
C ALA A 150 20.03 -13.24 17.96
N CYS A 151 20.43 -12.69 16.81
CA CYS A 151 21.77 -12.91 16.26
C CYS A 151 22.87 -12.37 17.20
N ALA A 152 22.65 -11.20 17.81
CA ALA A 152 23.59 -10.64 18.77
C ALA A 152 23.73 -11.54 20.01
N GLU A 153 22.62 -12.02 20.56
CA GLU A 153 22.58 -12.94 21.71
C GLU A 153 23.34 -14.25 21.41
N ILE A 154 23.04 -14.87 20.25
CA ILE A 154 23.72 -16.07 19.77
C ILE A 154 25.22 -15.83 19.58
N ARG A 155 25.65 -14.62 19.18
CA ARG A 155 27.07 -14.30 19.04
C ARG A 155 27.74 -14.07 20.38
N THR A 156 27.05 -13.44 21.34
CA THR A 156 27.60 -13.14 22.66
C THR A 156 27.77 -14.39 23.55
N GLY A 157 26.89 -15.39 23.41
CA GLY A 157 26.98 -16.63 24.20
C GLY A 157 28.31 -17.39 24.02
N PRO A 158 28.71 -17.74 22.78
CA PRO A 158 30.00 -18.36 22.49
C PRO A 158 31.19 -17.53 22.95
N TYR A 159 31.12 -16.19 22.82
CA TYR A 159 32.18 -15.32 23.30
C TYR A 159 32.36 -15.42 24.82
N GLN A 160 31.26 -15.37 25.58
CA GLN A 160 31.28 -15.52 27.03
C GLN A 160 31.79 -16.91 27.46
N ARG A 161 31.32 -17.97 26.80
CA ARG A 161 31.76 -19.35 27.04
C ARG A 161 33.26 -19.52 26.79
N ASN A 162 33.75 -19.06 25.63
CA ASN A 162 35.17 -19.16 25.27
C ASN A 162 36.05 -18.39 26.26
N ASN A 163 35.60 -17.22 26.74
CA ASN A 163 36.33 -16.46 27.73
C ASN A 163 36.43 -17.20 29.08
N VAL A 164 35.35 -17.85 29.53
CA VAL A 164 35.37 -18.68 30.75
C VAL A 164 36.29 -19.87 30.59
N GLU A 165 36.20 -20.59 29.47
CA GLU A 165 37.06 -21.75 29.19
C GLU A 165 38.55 -21.35 29.13
N LEU A 166 38.86 -20.21 28.51
CA LEU A 166 40.22 -19.65 28.48
C LEU A 166 40.72 -19.31 29.88
N LYS A 167 39.93 -18.57 30.68
CA LYS A 167 40.30 -18.19 32.05
C LYS A 167 40.47 -19.40 32.97
N HIS A 168 39.64 -20.42 32.81
CA HIS A 168 39.78 -21.68 33.54
C HIS A 168 41.07 -22.42 33.13
N ALA A 169 41.39 -22.48 31.83
CA ALA A 169 42.64 -23.08 31.36
C ALA A 169 43.89 -22.33 31.86
N GLU A 170 43.86 -21.00 31.85
CA GLU A 170 44.92 -20.15 32.42
C GLU A 170 45.11 -20.41 33.92
N ALA A 171 44.01 -20.46 34.69
CA ALA A 171 44.05 -20.74 36.13
C ALA A 171 44.62 -22.14 36.43
N ARG A 172 44.20 -23.17 35.69
CA ARG A 172 44.76 -24.52 35.83
C ARG A 172 46.24 -24.57 35.48
N SER A 173 46.66 -23.90 34.41
CA SER A 173 48.08 -23.81 34.05
C SER A 173 48.90 -23.15 35.15
N MET A 174 48.40 -22.06 35.74
CA MET A 174 49.05 -21.39 36.85
C MET A 174 49.14 -22.30 38.08
N GLN A 175 48.04 -22.97 38.44
CA GLN A 175 48.01 -23.94 39.53
C GLN A 175 49.08 -25.03 39.33
N TYR A 176 49.15 -25.66 38.15
CA TYR A 176 50.16 -26.67 37.87
C TYR A 176 51.59 -26.15 37.98
N LYS A 177 51.85 -24.92 37.51
CA LYS A 177 53.18 -24.29 37.66
C LYS A 177 53.53 -24.08 39.13
N THR A 178 52.57 -23.61 39.94
CA THR A 178 52.78 -23.38 41.38
C THR A 178 52.99 -24.69 42.13
N GLU A 179 52.21 -25.73 41.82
CA GLU A 179 52.39 -27.07 42.39
C GLU A 179 53.77 -27.67 42.03
N LEU A 180 54.22 -27.47 40.79
CA LEU A 180 55.54 -27.92 40.36
C LEU A 180 56.65 -27.18 41.10
N LEU A 181 56.56 -25.85 41.22
CA LEU A 181 57.51 -25.04 41.98
C LEU A 181 57.54 -25.45 43.45
N GLN A 182 56.38 -25.69 44.06
CA GLN A 182 56.30 -26.15 45.44
C GLN A 182 56.99 -27.50 45.63
N LYS A 183 56.78 -28.46 44.71
CA LYS A 183 57.48 -29.77 44.73
C LYS A 183 58.98 -29.61 44.55
N LEU A 184 59.41 -28.75 43.62
CA LEU A 184 60.83 -28.50 43.34
C LEU A 184 61.51 -27.90 44.57
N ILE A 185 60.94 -26.83 45.14
CA ILE A 185 61.44 -26.19 46.37
C ILE A 185 61.47 -27.19 47.53
N GLY A 186 60.40 -27.97 47.72
CA GLY A 186 60.36 -29.01 48.75
C GLY A 186 61.47 -30.05 48.59
N ASN A 187 61.76 -30.46 47.35
CA ASN A 187 62.85 -31.38 47.04
C ASN A 187 64.23 -30.73 47.29
N GLU A 188 64.43 -29.48 46.87
CA GLU A 188 65.67 -28.74 47.13
C GLU A 188 65.92 -28.56 48.63
N ILE A 189 64.92 -28.16 49.41
CA ILE A 189 65.01 -28.07 50.88
C ILE A 189 65.39 -29.44 51.45
N THR A 190 64.72 -30.51 51.03
CA THR A 190 64.98 -31.86 51.55
C THR A 190 66.38 -32.37 51.19
N ASN A 191 66.91 -32.02 50.01
CA ASN A 191 68.24 -32.46 49.58
C ASN A 191 69.35 -31.58 50.15
N CYS A 192 69.18 -30.26 50.18
CA CYS A 192 70.21 -29.33 50.68
C CYS A 192 70.32 -29.36 52.21
N THR A 193 69.23 -29.59 52.94
CA THR A 193 69.24 -29.53 54.42
C THR A 193 70.16 -30.57 55.06
N PRO A 194 70.14 -31.87 54.69
CA PRO A 194 71.06 -32.86 55.23
C PRO A 194 72.52 -32.59 54.87
N HIS A 195 72.81 -32.12 53.64
CA HIS A 195 74.17 -31.78 53.21
C HIS A 195 74.70 -30.55 53.95
N ALA A 196 73.90 -29.50 54.09
CA ALA A 196 74.26 -28.30 54.85
C ALA A 196 74.45 -28.61 56.34
N VAL A 197 73.56 -29.42 56.95
CA VAL A 197 73.70 -29.85 58.35
C VAL A 197 74.95 -30.69 58.57
N LYS A 198 75.30 -31.59 57.64
CA LYS A 198 76.55 -32.36 57.69
C LYS A 198 77.77 -31.45 57.60
N ALA A 199 77.79 -30.51 56.65
CA ALA A 199 78.89 -29.55 56.50
C ALA A 199 79.07 -28.69 57.76
N ILE A 200 77.98 -28.20 58.36
CA ILE A 200 78.03 -27.43 59.61
C ILE A 200 78.60 -28.29 60.76
N LYS A 201 78.16 -29.55 60.88
CA LYS A 201 78.69 -30.48 61.90
C LYS A 201 80.17 -30.77 61.71
N GLU A 202 80.63 -30.93 60.47
CA GLU A 202 82.03 -31.15 60.14
C GLU A 202 82.89 -29.93 60.46
N VAL A 203 82.44 -28.72 60.10
CA VAL A 203 83.11 -27.47 60.49
C VAL A 203 83.15 -27.31 62.01
N ALA A 204 82.05 -27.60 62.72
CA ALA A 204 82.01 -27.55 64.17
C ALA A 204 83.00 -28.55 64.81
N ALA A 205 83.09 -29.78 64.28
CA ALA A 205 84.06 -30.77 64.73
C ALA A 205 85.52 -30.33 64.50
N ASN A 206 85.80 -29.69 63.36
CA ASN A 206 87.12 -29.13 63.05
C ASN A 206 87.47 -27.92 63.93
N ILE A 207 86.50 -27.06 64.24
CA ILE A 207 86.67 -25.93 65.16
C ILE A 207 86.95 -26.45 66.58
N ASN A 208 86.21 -27.45 67.05
CA ASN A 208 86.43 -28.04 68.39
C ASN A 208 87.81 -28.70 68.51
N THR A 209 88.30 -29.34 67.45
CA THR A 209 89.67 -29.88 67.42
C THR A 209 90.73 -28.79 67.38
N LEU A 210 90.51 -27.67 66.68
CA LEU A 210 91.44 -26.53 66.61
C LEU A 210 91.45 -25.66 67.87
N LEU A 211 90.31 -25.48 68.53
CA LEU A 211 90.18 -24.70 69.77
C LEU A 211 90.63 -25.48 71.01
N GLY A 212 91.06 -26.74 70.84
CA GLY A 212 91.61 -27.53 71.93
C GLY A 212 90.56 -27.87 72.99
N ASP A 213 89.35 -28.24 72.57
CA ASP A 213 88.37 -28.87 73.47
C ASP A 213 88.79 -30.34 73.70
N ASN A 214 90.02 -30.50 74.19
CA ASN A 214 90.49 -31.67 74.92
C ASN A 214 89.80 -31.64 76.28
N GLY A 215 88.54 -32.07 76.30
CA GLY A 215 87.89 -32.45 77.53
C GLY A 215 88.49 -33.74 78.07
N LYS A 216 89.66 -33.65 78.72
CA LYS A 216 90.39 -34.75 79.39
C LYS A 216 90.85 -35.93 78.52
#